data_AF-A0A8X6N854-F1
#
_entry.id   AF-A0A8X6N854-F1
#
_cell.length_a   1.000
_cell.length_b   1.000
_cell.length_c   1.000
_cell.angle_alpha   90.00
_cell.angle_beta   90.00
_cell.angle_gamma   90.00
#
_symmetry.space_group_name_H-M   'P 1'
#
loop_
_entity.id
_entity.type
_entity.pdbx_description
1 polymer ?
#
loop_
_entity_poly.entity_id
_entity_poly.type
_entity_poly.pdbx_seq_one_letter_code
_entity_poly.pdbx_strand_id
1 'polypeptide(L)'
;MYFLYPIVFTLEVEQVKSLEFPAVSICNFNRMKKFVLSRDAPLLLSERSSLMYCNATNDSDQDEIKESLQQFYEMDAERRWRKGHKPSDFMQKCLFRGRICPRNRLSYFQNLRYGNCITFNKLNKEMEALVI
;
A
#
# COMPACT_ATOMS: atom_id res chain seq x y z
N MET A 1 29.72 -38.89 -3.04
CA MET A 1 28.33 -38.48 -2.76
C MET A 1 28.34 -36.99 -2.44
N TYR A 2 27.83 -36.14 -3.35
CA TYR A 2 27.99 -34.67 -3.33
C TYR A 2 26.63 -33.96 -3.52
N PHE A 3 25.61 -34.41 -2.78
CA PHE A 3 24.21 -33.96 -2.89
C PHE A 3 23.78 -32.95 -1.81
N LEU A 4 24.70 -32.48 -0.96
CA LEU A 4 24.37 -31.64 0.20
C LEU A 4 24.33 -30.13 -0.11
N TYR A 5 24.83 -29.70 -1.28
CA TYR A 5 24.85 -28.30 -1.74
C TYR A 5 25.03 -27.25 -0.63
N PRO A 6 26.14 -27.28 0.13
CA PRO A 6 26.34 -26.32 1.21
C PRO A 6 26.50 -24.91 0.65
N ILE A 7 25.70 -23.96 1.14
CA ILE A 7 25.72 -22.56 0.73
C ILE A 7 26.47 -21.77 1.80
N VAL A 8 27.51 -21.04 1.39
CA VAL A 8 28.25 -20.10 2.25
C VAL A 8 27.92 -18.69 1.76
N PHE A 9 27.51 -17.80 2.67
CA PHE A 9 27.25 -16.40 2.35
C PHE A 9 28.30 -15.52 3.03
N THR A 10 28.82 -14.54 2.29
CA THR A 10 29.70 -13.49 2.81
C THR A 10 28.92 -12.17 2.78
N LEU A 11 29.02 -11.40 3.86
CA LEU A 11 28.36 -10.12 4.01
C LEU A 11 29.44 -9.04 4.05
N GLU A 12 29.42 -8.15 3.07
CA GLU A 12 30.33 -7.02 2.96
C GLU A 12 29.53 -5.73 2.73
N VAL A 13 30.01 -4.62 3.28
CA VAL A 13 29.38 -3.30 3.11
C VAL A 13 30.25 -2.48 2.15
N GLU A 14 29.75 -2.26 0.94
CA GLU A 14 30.41 -1.42 -0.05
C GLU A 14 29.90 0.02 0.02
N GLN A 15 30.82 0.98 0.01
CA GLN A 15 30.49 2.40 -0.08
C GLN A 15 30.57 2.87 -1.52
N VAL A 16 29.42 3.12 -2.13
CA VAL A 16 29.32 3.62 -3.51
C VAL A 16 28.95 5.10 -3.53
N LYS A 17 29.41 5.82 -4.56
CA LYS A 17 29.16 7.26 -4.72
C LYS A 17 27.71 7.61 -5.04
N SER A 18 26.96 6.66 -5.61
CA SER A 18 25.61 6.90 -6.09
C SER A 18 24.83 5.59 -6.16
N LEU A 19 23.57 5.60 -5.72
CA LEU A 19 22.72 4.40 -5.69
C LEU A 19 21.41 4.66 -6.44
N GLU A 20 20.88 3.62 -7.09
CA GLU A 20 19.54 3.71 -7.66
C GLU A 20 18.50 3.95 -6.56
N PHE A 21 17.74 5.02 -6.71
CA PHE A 21 16.63 5.33 -5.84
C PHE A 21 15.51 4.31 -6.08
N PRO A 22 14.95 3.70 -5.03
CA PRO A 22 13.94 2.67 -5.20
C PRO A 22 12.60 3.25 -5.68
N ALA A 23 11.69 2.36 -6.06
CA ALA A 23 10.28 2.71 -6.19
C ALA A 23 9.67 2.87 -4.79
N VAL A 24 9.00 4.00 -4.54
CA VAL A 24 8.39 4.31 -3.23
C VAL A 24 6.88 4.29 -3.39
N SER A 25 6.21 3.36 -2.72
CA SER A 25 4.75 3.23 -2.75
C SER A 25 4.11 3.72 -1.45
N ILE A 26 3.07 4.55 -1.59
CA ILE A 26 2.37 5.19 -0.48
C ILE A 26 0.88 4.88 -0.62
N CYS A 27 0.28 4.41 0.46
CA CYS A 27 -1.15 4.13 0.58
C CYS A 27 -1.67 4.70 1.88
N ASN A 28 -2.95 5.09 1.90
CA ASN A 28 -3.63 5.43 3.15
C ASN A 28 -4.08 4.13 3.86
N PHE A 29 -3.91 4.05 5.17
CA PHE A 29 -4.49 2.98 5.99
C PHE A 29 -6.00 3.08 6.14
N ASN A 30 -6.64 4.06 5.54
CA ASN A 30 -8.07 4.04 5.31
C ASN A 30 -8.35 3.79 3.83
N ARG A 31 -8.98 2.65 3.54
CA ARG A 31 -9.30 2.19 2.19
C ARG A 31 -10.36 3.04 1.52
N MET A 32 -11.32 3.54 2.30
CA MET A 32 -12.50 4.27 1.81
C MET A 32 -12.67 5.61 2.53
N LYS A 33 -13.22 6.61 1.85
CA LYS A 33 -13.62 7.86 2.51
C LYS A 33 -14.73 7.56 3.51
N LYS A 34 -14.67 8.21 4.68
CA LYS A 34 -15.42 7.97 5.94
C LYS A 34 -16.96 7.96 5.85
N PHE A 35 -17.55 7.94 4.66
CA PHE A 35 -19.00 8.07 4.42
C PHE A 35 -19.75 6.71 4.36
N VAL A 36 -19.13 5.59 4.73
CA VAL A 36 -19.78 4.25 4.62
C VAL A 36 -19.75 3.40 5.89
N LEU A 37 -18.87 3.66 6.87
CA LEU A 37 -18.92 2.97 8.16
C LEU A 37 -18.95 3.95 9.32
N SER A 38 -20.14 4.09 9.88
CA SER A 38 -20.40 4.70 11.17
C SER A 38 -19.86 3.77 12.26
N ARG A 39 -18.59 3.90 12.65
CA ARG A 39 -18.05 3.82 14.03
C ARG A 39 -16.57 3.47 14.11
N ASP A 40 -16.00 2.71 13.17
CA ASP A 40 -14.55 2.49 13.08
C ASP A 40 -14.12 2.19 11.63
N ALA A 41 -12.91 2.61 11.23
CA ALA A 41 -12.42 2.37 9.88
C ALA A 41 -12.08 0.86 9.72
N PRO A 42 -12.62 0.16 8.71
CA PRO A 42 -12.51 -1.30 8.58
C PRO A 42 -11.07 -1.85 8.59
N LEU A 43 -10.09 -1.03 8.19
CA LEU A 43 -8.69 -1.44 8.19
C LEU A 43 -8.08 -1.54 9.59
N LEU A 44 -8.56 -0.76 10.55
CA LEU A 44 -8.15 -0.86 11.94
C LEU A 44 -8.62 -2.19 12.57
N LEU A 45 -9.67 -2.81 11.99
CA LEU A 45 -10.13 -4.15 12.34
C LEU A 45 -9.39 -5.26 11.57
N SER A 46 -9.16 -5.12 10.26
CA SER A 46 -8.51 -6.19 9.46
C SER A 46 -7.01 -6.36 9.73
N GLU A 47 -6.35 -5.32 10.24
CA GLU A 47 -4.93 -5.31 10.61
C GLU A 47 -4.69 -5.72 12.08
N ARG A 48 -5.75 -5.86 12.89
CA ARG A 48 -5.67 -6.47 14.23
C ARG A 48 -5.49 -7.97 14.09
N SER A 49 -4.29 -8.37 13.68
CA SER A 49 -3.83 -9.74 13.84
C SER A 49 -3.82 -10.09 15.33
N SER A 50 -4.50 -11.19 15.67
CA SER A 50 -4.33 -12.03 16.86
C SER A 50 -5.38 -11.86 17.99
N LEU A 51 -6.28 -12.84 18.05
CA LEU A 51 -6.91 -13.41 19.26
C LEU A 51 -8.08 -12.69 19.97
N MET A 52 -8.29 -11.38 19.82
CA MET A 52 -9.37 -10.70 20.59
C MET A 52 -10.66 -10.35 19.84
N TYR A 53 -10.65 -10.22 18.51
CA TYR A 53 -11.87 -9.82 17.79
C TYR A 53 -12.84 -10.99 17.52
N CYS A 54 -12.32 -12.21 17.37
CA CYS A 54 -13.18 -13.40 17.24
C CYS A 54 -13.74 -13.88 18.59
N ASN A 55 -13.37 -13.25 19.71
CA ASN A 55 -13.74 -13.77 21.04
C ASN A 55 -14.22 -12.73 22.06
N ALA A 56 -14.60 -11.53 21.63
CA ALA A 56 -15.23 -10.59 22.56
C ALA A 56 -16.16 -9.61 21.85
N THR A 57 -17.42 -9.67 22.27
CA THR A 57 -18.55 -8.74 22.06
C THR A 57 -19.45 -8.96 20.85
N ASN A 58 -20.76 -9.03 21.17
CA ASN A 58 -21.99 -9.07 20.38
C ASN A 58 -21.86 -9.28 18.86
N ASP A 59 -22.47 -10.39 18.42
CA ASP A 59 -22.54 -10.92 17.05
C ASP A 59 -23.01 -9.90 16.00
N SER A 60 -23.84 -8.92 16.37
CA SER A 60 -24.47 -7.98 15.42
C SER A 60 -23.50 -7.01 14.73
N ASP A 61 -22.47 -6.53 15.45
CA ASP A 61 -21.54 -5.51 14.91
C ASP A 61 -20.46 -6.15 14.01
N GLN A 62 -20.27 -7.46 14.14
CA GLN A 62 -19.34 -8.27 13.34
C GLN A 62 -19.88 -8.50 11.93
N ASP A 63 -21.17 -8.80 11.83
CA ASP A 63 -21.85 -9.11 10.57
C ASP A 63 -21.90 -7.89 9.64
N GLU A 64 -22.16 -6.70 10.17
CA GLU A 64 -22.20 -5.46 9.36
C GLU A 64 -20.84 -5.13 8.73
N ILE A 65 -19.76 -5.33 9.49
CA ILE A 65 -18.39 -5.05 9.02
C ILE A 65 -17.96 -6.10 7.99
N LYS A 66 -18.30 -7.37 8.22
CA LYS A 66 -18.06 -8.46 7.27
C LYS A 66 -18.83 -8.24 5.97
N GLU A 67 -20.11 -7.87 6.06
CA GLU A 67 -20.96 -7.58 4.91
C GLU A 67 -20.40 -6.39 4.11
N SER A 68 -20.02 -5.30 4.78
CA SER A 68 -19.45 -4.13 4.10
C SER A 68 -18.10 -4.44 3.45
N LEU A 69 -17.26 -5.27 4.07
CA LEU A 69 -16.02 -5.75 3.47
C LEU A 69 -16.30 -6.63 2.25
N GLN A 70 -17.27 -7.53 2.32
CA GLN A 70 -17.68 -8.37 1.20
C GLN A 70 -18.19 -7.52 0.03
N GLN A 71 -19.09 -6.57 0.30
CA GLN A 71 -19.54 -5.60 -0.69
C GLN A 71 -18.36 -4.84 -1.32
N PHE A 72 -17.32 -4.51 -0.54
CA PHE A 72 -16.12 -3.88 -1.09
C PHE A 72 -15.35 -4.78 -2.07
N TYR A 73 -15.15 -6.05 -1.74
CA TYR A 73 -14.43 -6.98 -2.60
C TYR A 73 -15.23 -7.32 -3.88
N GLU A 74 -16.56 -7.30 -3.81
CA GLU A 74 -17.45 -7.51 -4.95
C GLU A 74 -17.55 -6.28 -5.88
N MET A 75 -17.19 -5.08 -5.41
CA MET A 75 -17.19 -3.87 -6.25
C MET A 75 -16.09 -3.90 -7.32
N ASP A 76 -16.44 -3.36 -8.49
CA ASP A 76 -15.51 -3.10 -9.58
C ASP A 76 -14.43 -2.06 -9.20
N ALA A 77 -13.36 -2.04 -10.00
CA ALA A 77 -12.21 -1.17 -9.78
C ALA A 77 -12.58 0.33 -9.80
N GLU A 78 -13.47 0.75 -10.69
CA GLU A 78 -13.85 2.16 -10.85
C GLU A 78 -14.64 2.64 -9.62
N ARG A 79 -15.59 1.84 -9.16
CA ARG A 79 -16.39 2.15 -7.97
C ARG A 79 -15.52 2.17 -6.71
N ARG A 80 -14.58 1.23 -6.59
CA ARG A 80 -13.56 1.26 -5.52
C ARG A 80 -12.70 2.53 -5.60
N TRP A 81 -12.32 2.96 -6.81
CA TRP A 81 -11.50 4.16 -7.01
C TRP A 81 -12.23 5.41 -6.52
N ARG A 82 -13.51 5.56 -6.89
CA ARG A 82 -14.35 6.68 -6.50
C ARG A 82 -14.60 6.76 -4.99
N LYS A 83 -14.82 5.62 -4.33
CA LYS A 83 -15.06 5.55 -2.88
C LYS A 83 -13.77 5.66 -2.06
N GLY A 84 -12.60 5.38 -2.63
CA GLY A 84 -11.29 5.46 -1.97
C GLY A 84 -10.75 6.89 -1.81
N HIS A 85 -9.75 7.05 -0.93
CA HIS A 85 -8.97 8.30 -0.83
C HIS A 85 -8.16 8.50 -2.10
N LYS A 86 -8.18 9.69 -2.68
CA LYS A 86 -7.30 10.02 -3.81
C LYS A 86 -5.91 10.32 -3.25
N PRO A 87 -4.81 10.04 -3.97
CA PRO A 87 -3.47 10.40 -3.50
C PRO A 87 -3.29 11.87 -3.19
N SER A 88 -4.01 12.76 -3.89
CA SER A 88 -4.07 14.19 -3.57
C SER A 88 -4.62 14.49 -2.18
N ASP A 89 -5.39 13.59 -1.57
CA ASP A 89 -6.00 13.78 -0.25
C ASP A 89 -4.98 13.57 0.88
N PHE A 90 -3.92 12.78 0.65
CA PHE A 90 -2.91 12.45 1.68
C PHE A 90 -1.47 12.85 1.31
N MET A 91 -1.18 13.12 0.04
CA MET A 91 0.13 13.56 -0.44
C MET A 91 0.04 15.02 -0.91
N GLN A 92 0.32 15.95 -0.01
CA GLN A 92 0.21 17.40 -0.31
C GLN A 92 1.32 17.90 -1.25
N LYS A 93 2.57 17.46 -1.04
CA LYS A 93 3.73 17.87 -1.84
C LYS A 93 4.64 16.66 -2.08
N CYS A 94 5.25 16.59 -3.26
CA CYS A 94 6.27 15.60 -3.60
C CYS A 94 7.53 16.33 -4.07
N LEU A 95 8.65 16.06 -3.39
CA LEU A 95 9.96 16.62 -3.71
C LEU A 95 11.00 15.50 -3.80
N PHE A 96 11.79 15.50 -4.87
CA PHE A 96 12.94 14.62 -5.04
C PHE A 96 14.17 15.46 -5.40
N ARG A 97 15.25 15.34 -4.61
CA ARG A 97 16.46 16.19 -4.73
C ARG A 97 16.14 17.69 -4.81
N GLY A 98 15.18 18.14 -3.99
CA GLY A 98 14.74 19.55 -3.93
C GLY A 98 13.86 20.02 -5.09
N ARG A 99 13.52 19.16 -6.06
CA ARG A 99 12.66 19.50 -7.20
C ARG A 99 11.30 18.83 -7.10
N ILE A 100 10.27 19.45 -7.67
CA ILE A 100 8.93 18.87 -7.74
C ILE A 100 8.98 17.55 -8.52
N CYS A 101 8.39 16.49 -7.96
CA CYS A 101 8.33 15.19 -8.61
C CYS A 101 7.60 15.28 -9.96
N PRO A 102 8.20 14.77 -11.05
CA PRO A 102 7.55 14.83 -12.35
C PRO A 102 6.39 13.82 -12.43
N ARG A 103 5.30 14.21 -13.09
CA ARG A 103 4.06 13.40 -13.15
C ARG A 103 4.25 12.05 -13.84
N ASN A 104 5.17 11.95 -14.80
CA ASN A 104 5.49 10.69 -15.49
C ASN A 104 6.19 9.65 -14.59
N ARG A 105 6.74 10.05 -13.44
CA ARG A 105 7.33 9.16 -12.43
C ARG A 105 6.33 8.75 -11.35
N LEU A 106 5.09 9.23 -11.43
CA LEU A 106 4.01 8.89 -10.49
C LEU A 106 3.07 7.88 -11.17
N SER A 107 3.00 6.69 -10.61
CA SER A 107 2.07 5.64 -11.03
C SER A 107 0.98 5.49 -9.98
N TYR A 108 -0.28 5.45 -10.42
CA TYR A 108 -1.41 5.18 -9.55
C TYR A 108 -1.80 3.71 -9.63
N PHE A 109 -2.19 3.11 -8.50
CA PHE A 109 -2.66 1.73 -8.48
C PHE A 109 -3.67 1.53 -7.35
N GLN A 110 -4.44 0.45 -7.44
CA GLN A 110 -5.38 0.06 -6.38
C GLN A 110 -4.84 -1.14 -5.62
N ASN A 111 -4.82 -1.04 -4.31
CA ASN A 111 -4.56 -2.14 -3.41
C ASN A 111 -5.88 -2.55 -2.75
N LEU A 112 -6.23 -3.83 -2.80
CA LEU A 112 -7.46 -4.32 -2.18
C LEU A 112 -7.47 -4.12 -0.66
N ARG A 113 -6.31 -4.17 0.01
CA ARG A 113 -6.17 -3.88 1.44
C ARG A 113 -6.26 -2.38 1.70
N TYR A 114 -5.49 -1.55 1.01
CA TYR A 114 -5.30 -0.13 1.37
C TYR A 114 -6.08 0.89 0.51
N GLY A 115 -6.79 0.47 -0.52
CA GLY A 115 -7.51 1.37 -1.43
C GLY A 115 -6.60 1.98 -2.50
N ASN A 116 -6.77 3.25 -2.82
CA ASN A 116 -5.98 3.89 -3.88
C ASN A 116 -4.62 4.33 -3.36
N CYS A 117 -3.59 3.98 -4.12
CA CYS A 117 -2.20 4.20 -3.77
C CYS A 117 -1.46 4.91 -4.90
N ILE A 118 -0.27 5.39 -4.58
CA ILE A 118 0.65 6.03 -5.51
C ILE A 118 2.05 5.43 -5.35
N THR A 119 2.74 5.21 -6.47
CA THR A 119 4.15 4.81 -6.51
C THR A 119 4.93 5.90 -7.22
N PHE A 120 5.93 6.45 -6.53
CA PHE A 120 6.96 7.28 -7.15
C PHE A 120 8.13 6.42 -7.63
N ASN A 121 8.69 6.80 -8.78
CA ASN A 121 9.84 6.13 -9.40
C ASN A 121 9.59 4.65 -9.71
N LYS A 122 8.41 4.33 -10.23
CA LYS A 122 8.14 3.00 -10.80
C LYS A 122 9.02 2.80 -12.03
N LEU A 123 9.89 1.78 -11.99
CA LEU A 123 10.77 1.44 -13.11
C LEU A 123 9.93 1.03 -14.32
N ASN A 124 10.07 1.78 -15.42
CA ASN A 124 9.58 1.39 -16.74
C ASN A 124 10.82 1.13 -17.61
N LYS A 125 10.76 0.13 -18.50
CA LYS A 125 11.89 -0.26 -19.38
C LYS A 125 12.45 0.90 -20.22
N GLU A 126 11.69 1.97 -20.39
CA GLU A 126 12.01 3.16 -21.19
C GLU A 126 12.53 4.34 -20.35
N MET A 127 12.64 4.20 -19.02
CA MET A 127 13.03 5.30 -18.12
C MET A 127 14.31 4.96 -17.36
N GLU A 128 15.29 5.87 -17.42
CA GLU A 128 16.52 5.76 -16.63
C GLU A 128 16.22 5.73 -15.13
N ALA A 129 16.98 4.94 -14.37
CA ALA A 129 16.85 4.91 -12.91
C ALA A 129 17.17 6.29 -12.32
N LEU A 130 16.31 6.78 -11.40
CA LEU A 130 16.70 7.91 -10.57
C LEU A 130 17.80 7.44 -9.63
N VAL A 131 18.79 8.28 -9.40
CA VAL A 131 19.93 7.98 -8.53
C VAL A 131 19.88 8.92 -7.33
N ILE A 132 20.36 8.49 -6.18
CA ILE A 132 20.64 9.32 -4.99
C ILE A 132 22.14 9.39 -4.73
#